data_AF-A0A418VS89-F1
#
_entry.id   AF-A0A418VS89-F1
#
_cell.length_a   1.000
_cell.length_b   1.000
_cell.length_c   1.000
_cell.angle_alpha   90.00
_cell.angle_beta   90.00
_cell.angle_gamma   90.00
#
_symmetry.space_group_name_H-M   'P 1'
#
loop_
_entity.id
_entity.type
_entity.pdbx_description
1 polymer ?
#
loop_
_entity_poly.entity_id
_entity_poly.type
_entity_poly.pdbx_seq_one_letter_code
_entity_poly.pdbx_strand_id
1 'polypeptide(L)'
;MTTAASFAVGARVTIHNSQSGPQSIAVVERFTQDKRCMVLSDGTEWRADGRRQWGFRGSYYKGPVVLPFEPGDDAYVGKRRSIGALRKFTDGLTMESAISAEALRRILDVVEQEMAALPKPTTVESHGNTDQAED
;
A
#
# COMPACT_ATOMS: atom_id res chain seq x y z
N MET A 1 -22.32 6.73 2.32
CA MET A 1 -22.10 6.55 3.77
C MET A 1 -21.46 5.19 3.96
N THR A 2 -20.14 5.15 4.14
CA THR A 2 -19.43 3.89 4.40
C THR A 2 -19.72 3.52 5.85
N THR A 3 -20.49 2.45 6.04
CA THR A 3 -20.87 1.89 7.33
C THR A 3 -19.60 1.66 8.17
N ALA A 4 -19.68 1.96 9.47
CA ALA A 4 -18.62 1.67 10.43
C ALA A 4 -18.30 0.18 10.36
N ALA A 5 -17.27 -0.19 9.60
CA ALA A 5 -16.77 -1.55 9.59
C ALA A 5 -16.29 -1.83 11.02
N SER A 6 -17.00 -2.70 11.73
CA SER A 6 -16.55 -3.20 13.02
C SER A 6 -15.29 -4.01 12.77
N PHE A 7 -14.14 -3.40 13.00
CA PHE A 7 -12.86 -4.10 12.92
C PHE A 7 -12.88 -5.31 13.85
N ALA A 8 -12.30 -6.41 13.40
CA ALA A 8 -12.19 -7.64 14.18
C ALA A 8 -10.72 -7.98 14.40
N VAL A 9 -10.40 -8.64 15.51
CA VAL A 9 -9.06 -9.17 15.74
C VAL A 9 -8.71 -10.16 14.63
N GLY A 10 -7.49 -10.05 14.09
CA GLY A 10 -7.02 -10.80 12.93
C GLY A 10 -7.40 -10.18 11.58
N ALA A 11 -8.25 -9.14 11.54
CA ALA A 11 -8.59 -8.49 10.28
C ALA A 11 -7.40 -7.70 9.73
N ARG A 12 -7.17 -7.82 8.41
CA ARG A 12 -6.28 -6.94 7.68
C ARG A 12 -6.94 -5.57 7.50
N VAL A 13 -6.17 -4.53 7.74
CA VAL A 13 -6.62 -3.14 7.63
C VAL A 13 -5.58 -2.31 6.91
N THR A 14 -6.05 -1.23 6.28
CA THR A 14 -5.21 -0.29 5.56
C THR A 14 -5.27 1.06 6.27
N ILE A 15 -4.11 1.65 6.51
CA ILE A 15 -3.99 3.02 7.02
C ILE A 15 -3.94 3.95 5.81
N HIS A 16 -4.94 4.82 5.69
CA HIS A 16 -5.05 5.81 4.64
C HIS A 16 -4.56 7.16 5.16
N ASN A 17 -3.70 7.81 4.40
CA ASN A 17 -3.42 9.23 4.57
C ASN A 17 -4.49 10.02 3.81
N SER A 18 -5.06 11.05 4.45
CA SER A 18 -6.12 11.89 3.89
C SER A 18 -5.80 12.56 2.55
N GLN A 19 -4.52 12.64 2.18
CA GLN A 19 -4.08 13.25 0.91
C GLN A 19 -3.63 12.24 -0.16
N SER A 20 -3.19 11.05 0.23
CA SER A 20 -2.43 10.14 -0.66
C SER A 20 -2.94 8.70 -0.69
N GLY A 21 -4.12 8.44 -0.13
CA GLY A 21 -4.72 7.11 -0.14
C GLY A 21 -3.96 6.10 0.74
N PRO A 22 -3.96 4.80 0.37
CA PRO A 22 -3.29 3.74 1.13
C PRO A 22 -1.83 4.05 1.44
N GLN A 23 -1.43 3.93 2.70
CA GLN A 23 -0.09 4.21 3.17
C GLN A 23 0.63 2.98 3.69
N SER A 24 -0.06 2.18 4.50
CA SER A 24 0.49 0.97 5.09
C SER A 24 -0.65 -0.01 5.40
N ILE A 25 -0.28 -1.27 5.53
CA ILE A 25 -1.19 -2.36 5.86
C ILE A 25 -0.76 -2.92 7.20
N ALA A 26 -1.73 -3.23 8.05
CA ALA A 26 -1.53 -3.84 9.34
C ALA A 26 -2.62 -4.87 9.63
N VAL A 27 -2.47 -5.59 10.73
CA VAL A 27 -3.48 -6.51 11.27
C VAL A 27 -3.97 -5.99 12.60
N VAL A 28 -5.26 -6.13 12.87
CA VAL A 28 -5.82 -5.83 14.20
C VAL A 28 -5.38 -6.91 15.17
N GLU A 29 -4.51 -6.58 16.13
CA GLU A 29 -3.99 -7.56 17.10
C GLU A 29 -4.95 -7.78 18.26
N ARG A 30 -5.46 -6.69 18.84
CA ARG A 30 -6.32 -6.72 20.01
C ARG A 30 -7.06 -5.41 20.17
N PHE A 31 -8.07 -5.45 21.03
CA PHE A 31 -8.70 -4.24 21.53
C PHE A 31 -8.38 -4.03 23.01
N THR A 32 -8.18 -2.79 23.39
CA THR A 32 -7.95 -2.34 24.77
C THR A 32 -9.00 -1.31 25.17
N GLN A 33 -9.01 -0.89 26.45
CA GLN A 33 -9.91 0.14 26.99
C GLN A 33 -11.40 -0.16 26.67
N ASP A 34 -11.92 -1.29 27.14
CA ASP A 34 -13.31 -1.71 26.92
C ASP A 34 -13.73 -1.73 25.44
N LYS A 35 -12.85 -2.26 24.59
CA LYS A 35 -13.02 -2.34 23.12
C LYS A 35 -13.06 -1.00 22.39
N ARG A 36 -12.64 0.10 23.03
CA ARG A 36 -12.62 1.44 22.41
C ARG A 36 -11.34 1.74 21.65
N CYS A 37 -10.25 1.08 22.02
CA CYS A 37 -8.96 1.23 21.38
C CYS A 37 -8.59 -0.05 20.63
N MET A 38 -8.19 0.10 19.38
CA MET A 38 -7.71 -0.93 18.48
C MET A 38 -6.18 -0.83 18.41
N VAL A 39 -5.50 -1.93 18.73
CA VAL A 39 -4.04 -2.06 18.60
C VAL A 39 -3.74 -2.82 17.32
N LEU A 40 -2.89 -2.25 16.47
CA LEU A 40 -2.47 -2.84 15.21
C LEU A 40 -1.12 -3.55 15.35
N SER A 41 -0.80 -4.42 14.39
CA SER A 41 0.43 -5.24 14.36
C SER A 41 1.72 -4.45 14.23
N ASP A 42 1.64 -3.16 13.87
CA ASP A 42 2.77 -2.23 13.88
C ASP A 42 2.95 -1.56 15.25
N GLY A 43 2.20 -2.00 16.27
CA GLY A 43 2.19 -1.44 17.62
C GLY A 43 1.41 -0.13 17.75
N THR A 44 0.79 0.37 16.68
CA THR A 44 0.06 1.64 16.73
C THR A 44 -1.33 1.48 17.34
N GLU A 45 -1.73 2.49 18.12
CA GLU A 45 -3.06 2.56 18.72
C GLU A 45 -3.99 3.51 17.98
N TRP A 46 -5.22 3.04 17.79
CA TRP A 46 -6.29 3.71 17.07
C TRP A 46 -7.59 3.59 17.86
N ARG A 47 -8.55 4.45 17.59
CA ARG A 47 -9.92 4.24 18.06
C ARG A 47 -10.53 3.07 17.28
N ALA A 48 -11.50 2.40 17.89
CA ALA A 48 -12.26 1.33 17.27
C ALA A 48 -13.08 1.78 16.04
N ASP A 49 -13.22 3.09 15.79
CA ASP A 49 -13.80 3.66 14.56
C ASP A 49 -12.75 3.98 13.48
N GLY A 50 -11.48 3.59 13.69
CA GLY A 50 -10.39 3.79 12.75
C GLY A 50 -9.76 5.18 12.78
N ARG A 51 -10.15 6.07 13.71
CA ARG A 51 -9.55 7.42 13.84
C ARG A 51 -8.48 7.46 14.93
N ARG A 52 -7.61 8.47 14.94
CA ARG A 52 -6.62 8.64 16.03
C ARG A 52 -7.32 9.03 17.35
N GLN A 53 -6.68 8.67 18.48
CA GLN A 53 -7.22 8.82 19.85
C GLN A 53 -7.51 10.27 20.29
N TRP A 54 -7.18 11.31 19.52
CA TRP A 54 -7.27 12.70 19.98
C TRP A 54 -8.01 13.60 19.00
N GLY A 55 -9.26 13.95 19.34
CA GLY A 55 -9.99 15.02 18.69
C GLY A 55 -9.67 16.35 19.39
N PHE A 56 -8.94 17.24 18.72
CA PHE A 56 -8.78 18.62 19.20
C PHE A 56 -10.05 19.41 18.84
N ARG A 57 -10.81 19.81 19.87
CA ARG A 57 -11.79 20.92 19.88
C ARG A 57 -12.76 21.01 18.70
N GLY A 58 -13.68 20.05 18.56
CA GLY A 58 -14.90 20.21 17.74
C GLY A 58 -14.70 20.38 16.23
N SER A 59 -13.47 20.21 15.72
CA SER A 59 -13.17 20.27 14.29
C SER A 59 -13.16 18.87 13.68
N TYR A 60 -13.58 18.76 12.41
CA TYR A 60 -13.51 17.51 11.66
C TYR A 60 -12.05 17.04 11.58
N TYR A 61 -11.76 15.87 12.14
CA TYR A 61 -10.43 15.25 12.06
C TYR A 61 -10.07 14.97 10.60
N LYS A 62 -9.02 15.63 10.09
CA LYS A 62 -8.48 15.48 8.73
C LYS A 62 -7.22 14.61 8.66
N GLY A 63 -6.88 13.91 9.74
CA GLY A 63 -5.68 13.08 9.78
C GLY A 63 -5.88 11.70 9.14
N PRO A 64 -4.85 10.84 9.23
CA PRO A 64 -4.91 9.47 8.74
C PRO A 64 -6.04 8.67 9.38
N VAL A 65 -6.63 7.74 8.63
CA VAL A 65 -7.72 6.86 9.07
C VAL A 65 -7.39 5.41 8.75
N VAL A 66 -7.85 4.49 9.59
CA VAL A 66 -7.82 3.06 9.32
C VAL A 66 -9.11 2.68 8.63
N LEU A 67 -9.01 1.95 7.53
CA LEU A 67 -10.13 1.37 6.79
C LEU A 67 -9.91 -0.14 6.66
N PRO A 68 -10.97 -0.93 6.43
CA PRO A 68 -10.81 -2.33 6.03
C PRO A 68 -9.88 -2.44 4.83
N PHE A 69 -9.10 -3.51 4.79
CA PHE A 69 -8.26 -3.79 3.62
C PHE A 69 -9.13 -4.02 2.37
N GLU A 70 -8.80 -3.36 1.28
CA GLU A 70 -9.44 -3.55 -0.03
C GLU A 70 -8.50 -4.26 -1.03
N PRO A 71 -9.04 -5.07 -1.96
CA PRO A 71 -8.26 -5.63 -3.06
C PRO A 71 -7.57 -4.52 -3.86
N GLY A 72 -6.25 -4.54 -3.92
CA GLY A 72 -5.42 -3.53 -4.59
C GLY A 72 -4.59 -2.67 -3.63
N ASP A 73 -4.91 -2.64 -2.34
CA ASP A 73 -4.12 -1.91 -1.33
C ASP A 73 -2.68 -2.42 -1.25
N ASP A 74 -2.48 -3.75 -1.30
CA ASP A 74 -1.15 -4.37 -1.30
C ASP A 74 -0.27 -3.85 -2.45
N ALA A 75 -0.84 -3.83 -3.66
CA ALA A 75 -0.15 -3.36 -4.86
C ALA A 75 0.15 -1.86 -4.78
N TYR A 76 -0.81 -1.05 -4.32
CA TYR A 76 -0.62 0.40 -4.17
C TYR A 76 0.46 0.73 -3.14
N VAL A 77 0.40 0.09 -1.97
CA VAL A 77 1.38 0.29 -0.88
C VAL A 77 2.77 -0.25 -1.28
N GLY A 78 2.83 -1.35 -2.03
CA GLY A 78 4.05 -1.85 -2.67
C GLY A 78 4.67 -0.78 -3.57
N LYS A 79 3.92 -0.34 -4.59
CA LYS A 79 4.34 0.70 -5.54
C LYS A 79 4.78 1.98 -4.87
N ARG A 80 4.04 2.43 -3.86
CA ARG A 80 4.38 3.64 -3.08
C ARG A 80 5.74 3.50 -2.38
N ARG A 81 6.02 2.33 -1.79
CA ARG A 81 7.31 2.04 -1.13
C ARG A 81 8.43 2.02 -2.16
N SER A 82 8.23 1.37 -3.30
CA SER A 82 9.17 1.33 -4.43
C SER A 82 9.53 2.75 -4.90
N ILE A 83 8.53 3.59 -5.20
CA ILE A 83 8.73 4.99 -5.61
C ILE A 83 9.45 5.80 -4.52
N GLY A 84 9.10 5.60 -3.25
CA GLY A 84 9.74 6.28 -2.13
C GLY A 84 11.23 5.93 -2.00
N ALA A 85 11.60 4.67 -2.22
CA ALA A 85 13.00 4.23 -2.23
C ALA A 85 13.78 4.87 -3.38
N LEU A 86 13.19 4.90 -4.58
CA LEU A 86 13.80 5.53 -5.76
C LEU A 86 14.01 7.03 -5.55
N ARG A 87 13.01 7.76 -5.03
CA ARG A 87 13.14 9.20 -4.74
C ARG A 87 14.26 9.49 -3.74
N LYS A 88 14.30 8.76 -2.62
CA LYS A 88 15.37 8.92 -1.62
C LYS A 88 16.76 8.69 -2.19
N PHE A 89 16.89 7.72 -3.10
CA PHE A 89 18.14 7.49 -3.80
C PHE A 89 18.49 8.69 -4.70
N THR A 90 17.55 9.15 -5.54
CA THR A 90 17.78 10.28 -6.43
C THR A 90 18.10 11.58 -5.68
N ASP A 91 17.42 11.85 -4.56
CA ASP A 91 17.70 13.03 -3.72
C ASP A 91 19.11 13.00 -3.12
N GLY A 92 19.71 11.81 -2.99
CA GLY A 92 21.10 11.64 -2.52
C GLY A 92 22.16 11.77 -3.62
N LEU A 93 21.76 11.91 -4.90
CA LEU A 93 22.69 12.10 -6.00
C LEU A 93 23.10 13.56 -6.12
N THR A 94 24.40 13.83 -5.93
CA THR A 94 25.04 15.12 -6.19
C THR A 94 26.18 14.94 -7.19
N MET A 95 26.68 16.03 -7.77
CA MET A 95 27.86 15.98 -8.67
C MET A 95 29.12 15.42 -7.99
N GLU A 96 29.13 15.42 -6.65
CA GLU A 96 30.21 14.90 -5.81
C GLU A 96 29.95 13.47 -5.33
N SER A 97 28.72 12.96 -5.50
CA SER A 97 28.37 11.59 -5.14
C SER A 97 28.92 10.61 -6.18
N ALA A 98 29.80 9.71 -5.75
CA ALA A 98 30.21 8.59 -6.59
C ALA A 98 28.98 7.70 -6.83
N ILE A 99 28.57 7.53 -8.09
CA ILE A 99 27.52 6.58 -8.45
C ILE A 99 28.09 5.18 -8.21
N SER A 100 27.79 4.61 -7.05
CA SER A 100 28.25 3.27 -6.71
C SER A 100 27.45 2.23 -7.51
N ALA A 101 28.14 1.26 -8.10
CA ALA A 101 27.50 0.14 -8.78
C ALA A 101 26.55 -0.64 -7.86
N GLU A 102 26.84 -0.66 -6.56
CA GLU A 102 25.97 -1.24 -5.54
C GLU A 102 24.65 -0.47 -5.42
N ALA A 103 24.67 0.86 -5.48
CA ALA A 103 23.46 1.66 -5.40
C ALA A 103 22.59 1.51 -6.66
N LEU A 104 23.21 1.38 -7.84
CA LEU A 104 22.51 1.05 -9.08
C LEU A 104 21.86 -0.34 -9.03
N ARG A 105 22.54 -1.34 -8.44
CA ARG A 105 21.94 -2.67 -8.25
C ARG A 105 20.71 -2.63 -7.35
N ARG A 106 20.76 -1.90 -6.23
CA ARG A 106 19.59 -1.73 -5.35
C ARG A 106 18.39 -1.10 -6.06
N ILE A 107 18.61 -0.23 -7.04
CA ILE A 107 17.53 0.34 -7.88
C ILE A 107 16.94 -0.73 -8.78
N LEU A 108 17.79 -1.49 -9.47
CA LEU A 108 17.36 -2.57 -10.34
C LEU A 108 16.56 -3.61 -9.56
N ASP A 109 17.00 -3.96 -8.35
CA ASP A 109 16.27 -4.87 -7.47
C ASP A 109 14.85 -4.35 -7.15
N VAL A 110 14.69 -3.06 -6.86
CA VAL A 110 13.38 -2.44 -6.60
C VAL A 110 12.49 -2.47 -7.85
N VAL A 111 13.07 -2.21 -9.04
CA VAL A 111 12.33 -2.24 -10.31
C VAL A 111 11.92 -3.67 -10.66
N GLU A 112 12.80 -4.65 -10.48
CA GLU A 112 12.52 -6.06 -10.73
C GLU A 112 11.42 -6.58 -9.79
N GLN A 113 11.46 -6.22 -8.51
CA GLN A 113 10.40 -6.56 -7.57
C GLN A 113 9.04 -5.97 -7.98
N GLU A 114 9.00 -4.72 -8.44
CA GLU A 114 7.79 -4.08 -8.95
C GLU A 114 7.28 -4.80 -10.22
N MET A 115 8.16 -5.13 -11.16
CA MET A 115 7.81 -5.82 -12.40
C MET A 115 7.32 -7.24 -12.14
N ALA A 116 7.90 -7.95 -11.17
CA ALA A 116 7.46 -9.29 -10.77
C ALA A 116 6.08 -9.28 -10.08
N ALA A 117 5.69 -8.15 -9.47
CA ALA A 117 4.38 -7.98 -8.86
C ALA A 117 3.27 -7.66 -9.88
N LEU A 118 3.61 -7.34 -11.14
CA LEU A 118 2.64 -7.18 -12.20
C LEU A 118 2.11 -8.55 -12.65
N PRO A 119 0.78 -8.71 -12.87
CA PRO A 119 0.27 -9.91 -13.51
C PRO A 119 0.92 -10.04 -14.90
N LYS A 120 1.46 -11.23 -15.20
CA LYS A 120 2.00 -11.52 -16.54
C LYS A 120 0.92 -11.18 -17.57
N PRO A 121 1.25 -10.47 -18.66
CA PRO A 121 0.28 -10.21 -19.71
C PRO A 121 -0.25 -11.56 -20.19
N THR A 122 -1.56 -11.75 -20.08
CA THR A 122 -2.25 -12.90 -20.68
C THR A 122 -1.96 -12.84 -22.18
N THR A 123 -1.09 -13.73 -22.67
CA THR A 123 -0.92 -13.95 -24.09
C THR A 123 -2.27 -14.38 -24.63
N VAL A 124 -2.97 -13.45 -25.29
CA VAL A 124 -4.14 -13.80 -26.08
C VAL A 124 -3.58 -14.51 -27.31
N GLU A 125 -3.59 -15.84 -27.29
CA GLU A 125 -3.24 -16.64 -28.45
C GLU A 125 -4.22 -16.31 -29.57
N SER A 126 -3.77 -15.51 -30.54
CA SER A 126 -4.51 -15.30 -31.79
C SER A 126 -4.54 -16.64 -32.53
N HIS A 127 -5.66 -17.35 -32.45
CA HIS A 127 -5.93 -18.46 -33.34
C HIS A 127 -6.09 -17.89 -34.75
N GLY A 128 -5.03 -18.00 -35.55
CA GLY A 128 -5.07 -17.71 -36.97
C GLY A 128 -6.01 -18.69 -37.65
N ASN A 129 -7.19 -18.22 -38.04
CA ASN A 129 -8.10 -18.97 -38.90
C ASN A 129 -7.49 -19.00 -40.31
N THR A 130 -6.82 -20.10 -40.65
CA THR A 130 -6.45 -20.40 -42.03
C THR A 130 -7.58 -21.23 -42.62
N ASP A 131 -8.63 -20.58 -43.12
CA ASP A 131 -9.59 -21.25 -43.98
C ASP A 131 -9.02 -21.28 -45.40
N GLN A 132 -8.69 -22.49 -45.80
CA GLN A 132 -8.51 -22.89 -47.18
C GLN A 132 -9.82 -22.68 -47.95
N ALA A 133 -9.73 -22.16 -49.16
CA ALA A 133 -10.72 -22.41 -50.21
C ALA A 133 -9.96 -22.46 -51.55
N GLU A 134 -9.54 -23.68 -51.89
CA GLU A 134 -9.34 -24.12 -53.26
C GLU A 134 -10.72 -24.42 -53.85
N ASP A 135 -11.14 -23.66 -54.87
CA ASP A 135 -11.54 -24.12 -56.21
C ASP A 135 -12.01 -22.92 -57.07
#